data_AF-S7NEY2-F1
#
_entry.id   AF-S7NEY2-F1
#
_cell.length_a   1.000
_cell.length_b   1.000
_cell.length_c   1.000
_cell.angle_alpha   90.00
_cell.angle_beta   90.00
_cell.angle_gamma   90.00
#
_symmetry.space_group_name_H-M   'P 1'
#
loop_
_entity.id
_entity.type
_entity.pdbx_description
1 polymer ?
#
loop_
_entity_poly.entity_id
_entity_poly.type
_entity_poly.pdbx_seq_one_letter_code
_entity_poly.pdbx_strand_id
1 'polypeptide(L)'
;MARLPLSGSNCARLMRDDTIHVNEDVEEAIRRLPEHLYNDRVFRIKRALDLSMRQQILPKEQWTKYEEKSRLRCSKKPLHVNFKELGWDDWIIAPLEYEAYHCEGVCDFPLRSHLEPTNHAIIQTLMNSMDPGSTPPSCCVPTKLTPISILYIDAGNNVVYKQYEDMVVESCGCR
;
A
#
# COMPACT_ATOMS: atom_id res chain seq x y z
N MET A 1 3.23 35.06 1.00
CA MET A 1 3.32 33.73 1.66
C MET A 1 3.36 32.68 0.58
N ALA A 2 4.55 32.15 0.26
CA ALA A 2 4.72 31.13 -0.76
C ALA A 2 4.07 29.82 -0.28
N ARG A 3 3.07 29.32 -1.01
CA ARG A 3 2.61 27.94 -0.84
C ARG A 3 3.75 27.04 -1.28
N LEU A 4 4.35 26.32 -0.33
CA LEU A 4 5.35 25.28 -0.63
C LEU A 4 4.73 24.25 -1.59
N PRO A 5 5.44 23.82 -2.65
CA PRO A 5 4.96 22.77 -3.54
C PRO A 5 4.73 21.47 -2.75
N LEU A 6 3.63 20.79 -3.06
CA LEU A 6 3.14 19.60 -2.35
C LEU A 6 4.13 18.42 -2.54
N SER A 7 4.82 18.03 -1.47
CA SER A 7 5.71 16.86 -1.44
C SER A 7 4.94 15.64 -0.94
N GLY A 8 4.86 14.60 -1.77
CA GLY A 8 4.33 13.28 -1.40
C GLY A 8 3.60 12.56 -2.53
N SER A 9 3.95 11.30 -2.74
CA SER A 9 3.36 10.44 -3.77
C SER A 9 2.98 9.07 -3.19
N ASN A 10 1.83 8.55 -3.59
CA ASN A 10 1.43 7.16 -3.35
C ASN A 10 1.99 6.28 -4.47
N CYS A 11 3.04 5.53 -4.14
CA CYS A 11 3.82 4.72 -5.07
C CYS A 11 3.16 3.36 -5.36
N ALA A 12 2.04 3.04 -4.68
CA ALA A 12 1.18 1.88 -4.94
C ALA A 12 -0.12 2.24 -5.69
N ARG A 13 -0.39 3.55 -5.91
CA ARG A 13 -1.63 4.06 -6.55
C ARG A 13 -2.93 3.58 -5.87
N LEU A 14 -2.88 3.30 -4.57
CA LEU A 14 -4.09 3.07 -3.78
C LEU A 14 -4.85 4.40 -3.62
N MET A 15 -6.17 4.32 -3.71
CA MET A 15 -7.04 5.45 -3.37
C MET A 15 -7.35 5.41 -1.88
N ARG A 16 -7.74 6.56 -1.33
CA ARG A 16 -8.16 6.65 0.07
C ARG A 16 -9.28 5.66 0.39
N ASP A 17 -10.25 5.52 -0.52
CA ASP A 17 -11.40 4.64 -0.34
C ASP A 17 -11.03 3.14 -0.41
N ASP A 18 -9.86 2.81 -0.96
CA ASP A 18 -9.36 1.44 -0.96
C ASP A 18 -8.82 1.02 0.42
N THR A 19 -8.53 1.99 1.31
CA THR A 19 -7.83 1.79 2.59
C THR A 19 -8.67 2.16 3.82
N ILE A 20 -9.96 2.47 3.61
CA ILE A 20 -10.88 2.74 4.71
C ILE A 20 -11.09 1.45 5.52
N HIS A 21 -11.00 1.56 6.84
CA HIS A 21 -11.35 0.47 7.73
C HIS A 21 -12.81 0.05 7.50
N VAL A 22 -13.02 -1.21 7.15
CA VAL A 22 -14.35 -1.75 6.85
C VAL A 22 -15.12 -1.88 8.17
N ASN A 23 -16.05 -0.95 8.39
CA ASN A 23 -17.11 -1.09 9.39
C ASN A 23 -18.43 -1.40 8.67
N GLU A 24 -19.52 -1.63 9.41
CA GLU A 24 -20.84 -1.96 8.83
C GLU A 24 -21.31 -0.93 7.79
N ASP A 25 -21.05 0.36 8.02
CA ASP A 25 -21.41 1.43 7.08
C ASP A 25 -20.61 1.34 5.77
N VAL A 26 -19.31 1.09 5.87
CA VAL A 26 -18.39 1.00 4.71
C VAL A 26 -18.68 -0.26 3.91
N GLU A 27 -18.98 -1.38 4.58
CA GLU A 27 -19.37 -2.63 3.92
C GLU A 27 -20.65 -2.45 3.09
N GLU A 28 -21.67 -1.80 3.66
CA GLU A 28 -22.90 -1.51 2.95
C GLU A 28 -22.70 -0.48 1.83
N ALA A 29 -21.80 0.49 2.01
CA ALA A 29 -21.42 1.43 0.95
C ALA A 29 -20.74 0.71 -0.22
N ILE A 30 -19.81 -0.21 0.05
CA ILE A 30 -19.12 -1.02 -0.97
C ILE A 30 -20.14 -1.88 -1.71
N ARG A 31 -21.09 -2.52 -1.01
CA ARG A 31 -22.15 -3.33 -1.63
C ARG A 31 -23.03 -2.53 -2.60
N ARG A 32 -23.24 -1.23 -2.35
CA ARG A 32 -24.06 -0.34 -3.18
C ARG A 32 -23.32 0.29 -4.35
N LEU A 33 -22.00 0.07 -4.47
CA LEU A 33 -21.22 0.67 -5.54
C LEU A 33 -21.66 0.16 -6.92
N PRO A 34 -21.69 1.03 -7.94
CA PRO A 34 -21.75 0.60 -9.33
C PRO A 34 -20.64 -0.41 -9.66
N GLU A 35 -20.96 -1.41 -10.47
CA GLU A 35 -20.07 -2.53 -10.78
C GLU A 35 -18.69 -2.08 -11.32
N HIS A 36 -18.66 -1.07 -12.19
CA HIS A 36 -17.41 -0.55 -12.73
C HIS A 36 -16.48 0.04 -11.64
N LEU A 37 -17.03 0.75 -10.65
CA LEU A 37 -16.25 1.32 -9.56
C LEU A 37 -15.75 0.25 -8.59
N TYR A 38 -16.57 -0.77 -8.33
CA TYR A 38 -16.17 -1.93 -7.55
C TYR A 38 -15.02 -2.68 -8.21
N ASN A 39 -15.13 -2.98 -9.51
CA ASN A 39 -14.08 -3.64 -10.27
C ASN A 39 -12.78 -2.82 -10.31
N ASP A 40 -12.88 -1.50 -10.46
CA ASP A 40 -11.71 -0.61 -10.42
C ASP A 40 -11.02 -0.62 -9.05
N ARG A 41 -11.80 -0.64 -7.94
CA ARG A 41 -11.28 -0.81 -6.57
C ARG A 41 -10.54 -2.13 -6.43
N VAL A 42 -11.18 -3.23 -6.79
CA VAL A 42 -10.59 -4.57 -6.70
C VAL A 42 -9.30 -4.66 -7.54
N PHE A 43 -9.28 -4.06 -8.73
CA PHE A 43 -8.09 -4.03 -9.57
C PHE A 43 -6.92 -3.29 -8.91
N ARG A 44 -7.16 -2.14 -8.26
CA ARG A 44 -6.13 -1.40 -7.52
C ARG A 44 -5.57 -2.22 -6.35
N ILE A 45 -6.44 -2.88 -5.58
CA ILE A 45 -6.04 -3.73 -4.45
C ILE A 45 -5.22 -4.94 -4.93
N LYS A 46 -5.69 -5.68 -5.95
CA LYS A 46 -4.94 -6.80 -6.55
C LYS A 46 -3.54 -6.39 -7.01
N ARG A 47 -3.46 -5.23 -7.66
CA ARG A 47 -2.19 -4.68 -8.13
C ARG A 47 -1.27 -4.30 -6.98
N ALA A 48 -1.78 -3.68 -5.92
CA ALA A 48 -0.99 -3.34 -4.74
C ALA A 48 -0.44 -4.59 -4.04
N LEU A 49 -1.23 -5.66 -3.95
CA LEU A 49 -0.80 -6.94 -3.39
C LEU A 49 0.30 -7.60 -4.24
N ASP A 50 0.13 -7.63 -5.57
CA ASP A 50 1.16 -8.16 -6.48
C ASP A 50 2.48 -7.38 -6.37
N LEU A 51 2.41 -6.04 -6.28
CA LEU A 51 3.58 -5.19 -6.05
C LEU A 51 4.26 -5.49 -4.72
N SER A 52 3.48 -5.67 -3.65
CA SER A 52 4.01 -6.04 -2.32
C SER A 52 4.71 -7.40 -2.38
N MET A 53 4.05 -8.41 -2.95
CA MET A 53 4.60 -9.77 -3.11
C MET A 53 5.88 -9.80 -3.94
N ARG A 54 6.01 -8.89 -4.93
CA ARG A 54 7.21 -8.78 -5.77
C ARG A 54 8.26 -7.81 -5.23
N GLN A 55 7.98 -7.11 -4.13
CA GLN A 55 8.77 -6.00 -3.61
C GLN A 55 9.07 -4.93 -4.68
N GLN A 56 8.07 -4.59 -5.49
CA GLN A 56 8.21 -3.61 -6.58
C GLN A 56 7.38 -2.35 -6.32
N ILE A 57 7.87 -1.22 -6.82
CA ILE A 57 7.14 0.06 -6.82
C ILE A 57 6.66 0.37 -8.24
N LEU A 58 5.59 1.17 -8.36
CA LEU A 58 5.13 1.61 -9.67
C LEU A 58 6.15 2.52 -10.37
N PRO A 59 6.13 2.58 -11.72
CA PRO A 59 6.77 3.65 -12.46
C PRO A 59 6.26 5.02 -11.98
N LYS A 60 7.15 6.01 -11.94
CA LYS A 60 6.90 7.34 -11.36
C LYS A 60 5.70 8.05 -12.00
N GLU A 61 5.45 7.79 -13.28
CA GLU A 61 4.38 8.38 -14.08
C GLU A 61 3.00 7.92 -13.61
N GLN A 62 2.92 6.80 -12.90
CA GLN A 62 1.69 6.19 -12.43
C GLN A 62 1.40 6.47 -10.95
N TRP A 63 2.27 7.22 -10.27
CA TRP A 63 2.08 7.58 -8.87
C TRP A 63 0.94 8.59 -8.75
N THR A 64 0.09 8.41 -7.74
CA THR A 64 -0.92 9.41 -7.39
C THR A 64 -0.34 10.39 -6.38
N LYS A 65 -0.73 11.66 -6.49
CA LYS A 65 -0.40 12.65 -5.46
C LYS A 65 -1.26 12.39 -4.23
N TYR A 66 -0.69 12.56 -3.05
CA TYR A 66 -1.47 12.58 -1.82
C TYR A 66 -2.46 13.75 -1.84
N GLU A 67 -3.70 13.51 -1.40
CA GLU A 67 -4.67 14.58 -1.18
C GLU A 67 -4.18 15.52 -0.07
N GLU A 68 -4.55 16.81 -0.07
CA GLU A 68 -4.12 17.75 0.98
C GLU A 68 -4.52 17.31 2.40
N LYS A 69 -5.55 16.46 2.55
CA LYS A 69 -5.97 15.87 3.83
C LYS A 69 -5.11 14.68 4.28
N SER A 70 -4.30 14.08 3.42
CA SER A 70 -3.42 12.94 3.72
C SER A 70 -1.95 13.35 3.98
N ARG A 71 -1.71 14.60 4.39
CA ARG A 71 -0.40 15.11 4.88
C ARG A 71 0.13 14.45 6.15
N LEU A 72 -0.41 13.29 6.54
CA LEU A 72 0.15 12.51 7.62
C LEU A 72 1.53 12.02 7.19
N ARG A 73 2.47 12.06 8.13
CA ARG A 73 3.83 11.53 7.91
C ARG A 73 3.76 10.04 7.61
N CYS A 74 4.74 9.55 6.86
CA CYS A 74 4.91 8.14 6.55
C CYS A 74 4.66 7.26 7.79
N SER A 75 3.65 6.40 7.70
CA SER A 75 3.20 5.54 8.79
C SER A 75 2.52 4.29 8.24
N LYS A 76 2.48 3.24 9.07
CA LYS A 76 1.68 2.05 8.81
C LYS A 76 0.20 2.38 8.96
N LYS A 77 -0.60 1.95 7.99
CA LYS A 77 -2.06 2.11 7.94
C LYS A 77 -2.74 0.75 7.76
N PRO A 78 -3.98 0.57 8.25
CA PRO A 78 -4.72 -0.67 8.04
C PRO A 78 -5.04 -0.85 6.56
N LEU A 79 -4.96 -2.10 6.11
CA LEU A 79 -5.39 -2.54 4.78
C LEU A 79 -5.95 -3.94 4.96
N HIS A 80 -7.27 -4.02 4.96
CA HIS A 80 -7.98 -5.27 5.06
C HIS A 80 -8.03 -5.93 3.68
N VAL A 81 -7.57 -7.19 3.60
CA VAL A 81 -7.58 -7.97 2.37
C VAL A 81 -8.54 -9.12 2.55
N ASN A 82 -9.60 -9.13 1.75
CA ASN A 82 -10.58 -10.20 1.73
C ASN A 82 -10.43 -11.00 0.43
N PHE A 83 -9.97 -12.25 0.52
CA PHE A 83 -9.73 -13.10 -0.66
C PHE A 83 -11.01 -13.45 -1.41
N LYS A 84 -12.15 -13.45 -0.75
CA LYS A 84 -13.45 -13.65 -1.40
C LYS A 84 -13.84 -12.44 -2.27
N GLU A 85 -13.59 -11.21 -1.81
CA GLU A 85 -13.76 -10.02 -2.66
C GLU A 85 -12.82 -10.04 -3.88
N LEU A 86 -11.64 -10.64 -3.73
CA LEU A 86 -10.67 -10.81 -4.81
C LEU A 86 -11.02 -11.98 -5.75
N GLY A 87 -11.99 -12.83 -5.42
CA GLY A 87 -12.33 -14.04 -6.16
C GLY A 87 -11.23 -15.10 -6.10
N TRP A 88 -10.54 -15.20 -4.97
CA TRP A 88 -9.50 -16.19 -4.70
C TRP A 88 -9.97 -17.29 -3.72
N ASP A 89 -11.21 -17.22 -3.26
CA ASP A 89 -11.85 -18.22 -2.38
C ASP A 89 -12.14 -19.55 -3.09
N ASP A 90 -12.07 -19.61 -4.42
CA ASP A 90 -12.18 -20.87 -5.17
C ASP A 90 -11.03 -21.85 -4.89
N TRP A 91 -9.85 -21.32 -4.52
CA TRP A 91 -8.65 -22.13 -4.28
C TRP A 91 -8.06 -21.91 -2.88
N ILE A 92 -8.24 -20.73 -2.27
CA ILE A 92 -7.83 -20.48 -0.87
C ILE A 92 -8.87 -21.03 0.09
N ILE A 93 -8.46 -21.94 0.97
CA ILE A 93 -9.29 -22.50 2.04
C ILE A 93 -9.23 -21.60 3.27
N ALA A 94 -8.03 -21.18 3.70
CA ALA A 94 -7.84 -20.34 4.88
C ALA A 94 -6.49 -19.59 4.89
N PRO A 95 -6.40 -18.40 5.52
CA PRO A 95 -7.54 -17.58 5.95
C PRO A 95 -8.28 -17.02 4.73
N LEU A 96 -9.56 -16.62 4.88
CA LEU A 96 -10.32 -15.96 3.80
C LEU A 96 -10.14 -14.43 3.80
N GLU A 97 -9.61 -13.89 4.89
CA GLU A 97 -9.31 -12.47 5.06
C GLU A 97 -8.15 -12.27 6.03
N TYR A 98 -7.41 -11.19 5.89
CA TYR A 98 -6.33 -10.82 6.80
C TYR A 98 -6.00 -9.31 6.74
N GLU A 99 -5.34 -8.81 7.78
CA GLU A 99 -4.83 -7.44 7.82
C GLU A 99 -3.41 -7.37 7.23
N ALA A 100 -3.31 -6.96 5.96
CA ALA A 100 -2.03 -6.79 5.29
C ALA A 100 -1.29 -5.55 5.77
N TYR A 101 -2.05 -4.50 6.13
CA TYR A 101 -1.54 -3.13 6.31
C TYR A 101 -0.86 -2.59 5.04
N HIS A 102 -0.64 -1.28 5.00
CA HIS A 102 0.17 -0.64 3.97
C HIS A 102 0.92 0.56 4.54
N CYS A 103 1.89 1.04 3.77
CA CYS A 103 2.63 2.25 4.10
C CYS A 103 2.05 3.43 3.34
N GLU A 104 1.72 4.48 4.08
CA GLU A 104 1.14 5.69 3.53
C GLU A 104 1.65 6.93 4.25
N GLY A 105 1.82 8.01 3.50
CA GLY A 105 2.12 9.33 4.01
C GLY A 105 3.34 9.97 3.35
N VAL A 106 3.63 11.19 3.80
CA VAL A 106 4.67 12.05 3.23
C VAL A 106 6.04 11.79 3.85
N CYS A 107 7.07 11.84 3.02
CA CYS A 107 8.49 11.73 3.38
C CYS A 107 9.16 13.10 3.20
N ASP A 108 8.92 14.00 4.15
CA ASP A 108 9.45 15.36 4.10
C ASP A 108 10.72 15.53 4.92
N PHE A 109 11.57 16.47 4.49
CA PHE A 109 12.78 16.84 5.24
C PHE A 109 12.42 17.57 6.55
N PRO A 110 13.11 17.30 7.68
CA PRO A 110 14.07 16.22 7.90
C PRO A 110 13.39 14.87 8.15
N LEU A 111 13.98 13.80 7.59
CA LEU A 111 13.53 12.42 7.82
C LEU A 111 13.80 12.01 9.27
N ARG A 112 12.83 11.35 9.91
CA ARG A 112 12.95 10.86 11.29
C ARG A 112 13.76 9.57 11.33
N SER A 113 14.55 9.36 12.38
CA SER A 113 15.43 8.19 12.53
C SER A 113 14.69 6.85 12.49
N HIS A 114 13.48 6.77 13.05
CA HIS A 114 12.66 5.54 13.03
C HIS A 114 12.15 5.13 11.63
N LEU A 115 12.26 6.02 10.64
CA LEU A 115 11.95 5.68 9.24
C LEU A 115 13.13 5.00 8.54
N GLU A 116 14.24 4.77 9.27
CA GLU A 116 15.46 4.11 8.86
C GLU A 116 15.92 4.50 7.44
N PRO A 117 15.98 5.81 7.10
CA PRO A 117 16.17 6.23 5.72
C PRO A 117 17.56 5.84 5.20
N THR A 118 17.65 5.50 3.91
CA THR A 118 18.97 5.32 3.27
C THR A 118 19.64 6.68 3.06
N ASN A 119 20.96 6.70 2.87
CA ASN A 119 21.66 7.91 2.44
C ASN A 119 21.05 8.50 1.15
N HIS A 120 20.64 7.63 0.21
CA HIS A 120 19.94 8.04 -1.00
C HIS A 120 18.62 8.76 -0.68
N ALA A 121 17.79 8.20 0.20
CA ALA A 121 16.53 8.81 0.61
C ALA A 121 16.72 10.15 1.32
N ILE A 122 17.77 10.28 2.16
CA ILE A 122 18.11 11.55 2.83
C ILE A 122 18.46 12.62 1.79
N ILE A 123 19.37 12.32 0.85
CA ILE A 123 19.80 13.27 -0.19
C ILE A 123 18.65 13.60 -1.14
N GLN A 124 17.88 12.60 -1.58
CA GLN A 124 16.74 12.80 -2.46
C GLN A 124 15.67 13.68 -1.79
N THR A 125 15.34 13.42 -0.53
CA THR A 125 14.36 14.22 0.21
C THR A 125 14.86 15.65 0.45
N LEU A 126 16.16 15.83 0.72
CA LEU A 126 16.77 17.16 0.80
C LEU A 126 16.69 17.91 -0.54
N MET A 127 17.09 17.28 -1.63
CA MET A 127 17.03 17.86 -2.97
C MET A 127 15.59 18.21 -3.37
N ASN A 128 14.63 17.32 -3.10
CA ASN A 128 13.21 17.58 -3.34
C ASN A 128 12.71 18.77 -2.49
N SER A 129 13.15 18.89 -1.24
CA SER A 129 12.77 20.03 -0.38
C SER A 129 13.34 21.37 -0.87
N MET A 130 14.46 21.36 -1.58
CA MET A 130 15.09 22.58 -2.12
C MET A 130 14.54 22.96 -3.49
N ASP A 131 14.42 21.98 -4.38
CA ASP A 131 13.85 22.14 -5.72
C ASP A 131 12.96 20.92 -6.05
N PRO A 132 11.65 21.00 -5.76
CA PRO A 132 10.70 19.93 -6.02
C PRO A 132 10.54 19.55 -7.50
N GLY A 133 11.00 20.40 -8.43
CA GLY A 133 10.97 20.12 -9.87
C GLY A 133 12.13 19.25 -10.33
N SER A 134 13.26 19.26 -9.61
CA SER A 134 14.48 18.54 -9.99
C SER A 134 14.44 17.05 -9.66
N THR A 135 13.85 16.68 -8.53
CA THR A 135 13.79 15.29 -8.06
C THR A 135 12.47 15.04 -7.33
N PRO A 136 11.82 13.88 -7.53
CA PRO A 136 10.62 13.53 -6.79
C PRO A 136 10.92 13.27 -5.31
N PRO A 137 9.93 13.38 -4.42
CA PRO A 137 10.09 12.99 -3.01
C PRO A 137 10.39 11.49 -2.88
N SER A 138 11.01 11.09 -1.77
CA SER A 138 11.13 9.68 -1.41
C SER A 138 9.76 9.05 -1.14
N CYS A 139 9.61 7.75 -1.40
CA CYS A 139 8.36 7.03 -1.19
C CYS A 139 8.27 6.48 0.23
N CYS A 140 7.07 6.52 0.82
CA CYS A 140 6.76 5.77 2.03
C CYS A 140 6.46 4.31 1.64
N VAL A 141 7.33 3.39 2.03
CA VAL A 141 7.27 1.97 1.63
C VAL A 141 7.51 1.05 2.84
N PRO A 142 7.08 -0.22 2.76
CA PRO A 142 7.41 -1.21 3.79
C PRO A 142 8.93 -1.40 3.91
N THR A 143 9.42 -1.45 5.15
CA THR A 143 10.83 -1.75 5.46
C THR A 143 11.01 -3.11 6.13
N LYS A 144 9.96 -3.61 6.79
CA LYS A 144 9.90 -4.95 7.37
C LYS A 144 8.52 -5.51 7.11
N LEU A 145 8.48 -6.77 6.67
CA LEU A 145 7.26 -7.50 6.43
C LEU A 145 7.32 -8.85 7.15
N THR A 146 6.17 -9.37 7.52
CA THR A 146 6.02 -10.69 8.13
C THR A 146 5.22 -11.61 7.21
N PRO A 147 5.51 -12.92 7.25
CA PRO A 147 4.77 -13.90 6.46
C PRO A 147 3.36 -14.15 6.98
N ILE A 148 2.53 -14.76 6.12
CA ILE A 148 1.28 -15.43 6.53
C ILE A 148 1.28 -16.88 6.06
N SER A 149 0.53 -17.73 6.75
CA SER A 149 0.29 -19.10 6.32
C SER A 149 -1.03 -19.19 5.57
N ILE A 150 -0.99 -19.80 4.38
CA ILE A 150 -2.15 -20.02 3.51
C ILE A 150 -2.35 -21.52 3.33
N LEU A 151 -3.58 -21.97 3.53
CA LEU A 151 -4.08 -23.29 3.17
C LEU A 151 -4.87 -23.17 1.87
N TYR A 152 -4.49 -23.88 0.82
CA TYR A 152 -5.13 -23.78 -0.49
C TYR A 152 -5.14 -25.12 -1.25
N ILE A 153 -5.96 -25.22 -2.30
CA ILE A 153 -6.02 -26.35 -3.22
C ILE A 153 -5.11 -26.07 -4.42
N ASP A 154 -4.14 -26.94 -4.67
CA ASP A 154 -3.24 -26.82 -5.83
C ASP A 154 -3.87 -27.34 -7.14
N ALA A 155 -3.14 -27.19 -8.25
CA ALA A 155 -3.60 -27.67 -9.56
C ALA A 155 -3.78 -29.21 -9.65
N GLY A 156 -3.24 -29.96 -8.70
CA GLY A 156 -3.41 -31.40 -8.57
C GLY A 156 -4.56 -31.81 -7.63
N ASN A 157 -5.41 -30.86 -7.22
CA ASN A 157 -6.46 -31.04 -6.22
C ASN A 157 -5.94 -31.49 -4.84
N ASN A 158 -4.68 -31.17 -4.50
CA ASN A 158 -4.13 -31.45 -3.19
C ASN A 158 -4.29 -30.25 -2.27
N VAL A 159 -4.57 -30.52 -1.00
CA VAL A 159 -4.57 -29.49 0.04
C VAL A 159 -3.13 -29.20 0.46
N VAL A 160 -2.69 -27.97 0.23
CA VAL A 160 -1.32 -27.50 0.50
C VAL A 160 -1.36 -26.43 1.56
N TYR A 161 -0.53 -26.60 2.59
CA TYR A 161 -0.22 -25.57 3.58
C TYR A 161 1.12 -24.93 3.22
N LYS A 162 1.15 -23.62 3.01
CA LYS A 162 2.36 -22.90 2.62
C LYS A 162 2.45 -21.54 3.31
N GLN A 163 3.66 -21.18 3.70
CA GLN A 163 3.97 -19.85 4.22
C GLN A 163 4.40 -18.94 3.07
N TYR A 164 3.75 -17.78 2.97
CA TYR A 164 4.05 -16.73 2.00
C TYR A 164 4.72 -15.58 2.73
N GLU A 165 5.97 -15.30 2.37
CA GLU A 165 6.76 -14.18 2.87
C GLU A 165 6.22 -12.84 2.32
N ASP A 166 6.57 -11.75 3.00
CA ASP A 166 6.28 -10.37 2.56
C ASP A 166 4.79 -10.03 2.39
N MET A 167 3.93 -10.62 3.22
CA MET A 167 2.47 -10.50 3.10
C MET A 167 1.86 -9.46 4.04
N VAL A 168 2.48 -9.17 5.18
CA VAL A 168 1.97 -8.22 6.19
C VAL A 168 3.03 -7.18 6.52
N VAL A 169 2.67 -5.90 6.47
CA VAL A 169 3.57 -4.80 6.79
C VAL A 169 3.76 -4.68 8.31
N GLU A 170 5.01 -4.80 8.76
CA GLU A 170 5.37 -4.60 10.17
C GLU A 170 5.77 -3.14 10.43
N SER A 171 6.67 -2.60 9.58
CA SER A 171 7.17 -1.23 9.67
C SER A 171 7.27 -0.52 8.32
N CYS A 172 7.14 0.81 8.35
CA CYS A 172 7.25 1.69 7.18
C CYS A 172 8.48 2.60 7.29
N GLY A 173 9.02 2.99 6.15
CA GLY A 173 10.14 3.94 6.06
C GLY A 173 10.15 4.71 4.75
N CYS A 174 11.09 5.64 4.64
CA CYS A 174 11.26 6.47 3.45
C CYS A 174 12.46 5.96 2.62
N ARG A 175 12.20 5.59 1.37
CA ARG A 175 13.19 5.04 0.44
C ARG A 175 13.27 5.87 -0.85
#